data_AF-A0A974HS31-F1
#
_entry.id   AF-A0A974HS31-F1
#
_cell.length_a   1.000
_cell.length_b   1.000
_cell.length_c   1.000
_cell.angle_alpha   90.00
_cell.angle_beta   90.00
_cell.angle_gamma   90.00
#
_symmetry.space_group_name_H-M   'P 1'
#
loop_
_entity.id
_entity.type
_entity.pdbx_description
1 polymer ?
#
loop_
_entity_poly.entity_id
_entity_poly.type
_entity_poly.pdbx_seq_one_letter_code
_entity_poly.pdbx_strand_id
1 'polypeptide(L)'
;MELSLMLFALICLEGSKSLPVSSPVLSASWGKTDRLIHLYTATEWNSFHLQINYDGRVDGTPRQTVYSAVTIKSEEAGYVVIAGVKTGHYLCMDKYGNIFGSHYFSQDNCVFKHETLENKHDVYYSPEHGFLLSLKKPKLRFQPDMALPPYSQFLSMENKIPIIRFNTPEPVRHTRSVDDFSDPNRIITPRKTGWDYAAPNHNPFQDVWLPHPKGPVRINHNDMVDPDDPDGIVKFKGQRHFKR
;
A
#
# COMPACT_ATOMS: atom_id res chain seq x y z
N MET A 1 38.94 -12.78 49.53
CA MET A 1 38.12 -11.91 48.66
C MET A 1 38.91 -11.19 47.56
N GLU A 2 40.14 -11.61 47.24
CA GLU A 2 41.00 -10.88 46.28
C GLU A 2 41.21 -11.62 44.94
N LEU A 3 40.98 -12.94 44.89
CA LEU A 3 41.19 -13.75 43.67
C LEU A 3 40.00 -13.79 42.71
N SER A 4 38.79 -13.48 43.19
CA SER A 4 37.57 -13.49 42.37
C SER A 4 37.44 -12.25 41.47
N LEU A 5 38.07 -11.13 41.84
CA LEU A 5 37.97 -9.87 41.10
C LEU A 5 38.89 -9.82 39.87
N MET A 6 39.98 -10.59 39.88
CA MET A 6 40.93 -10.64 38.76
C MET A 6 40.47 -11.54 37.60
N LEU A 7 39.55 -12.49 37.84
CA LEU A 7 39.04 -13.37 36.78
C LEU A 7 37.99 -12.68 35.88
N PHE A 8 37.30 -11.66 36.40
CA PHE A 8 36.34 -10.89 35.60
C PHE A 8 37.00 -9.85 34.69
N ALA A 9 38.23 -9.41 35.00
CA ALA A 9 38.95 -8.43 34.19
C ALA A 9 39.58 -9.02 32.91
N LEU A 10 39.79 -10.35 32.86
CA LEU A 10 40.46 -11.03 31.74
C LEU A 10 39.49 -11.53 30.65
N ILE A 11 38.18 -11.46 30.85
CA ILE A 11 37.18 -11.84 29.83
C ILE A 11 36.79 -10.64 28.94
N CYS A 12 37.18 -9.41 29.32
CA CYS A 12 36.87 -8.20 28.56
C CYS A 12 37.81 -7.93 27.37
N LEU A 13 38.80 -8.80 27.10
CA LEU A 13 39.83 -8.54 26.10
C LEU A 13 39.84 -9.54 24.93
N GLU A 14 38.70 -10.04 24.47
CA GLU A 14 38.65 -10.76 23.19
C GLU A 14 37.32 -10.53 22.48
N GLY A 15 37.28 -9.46 21.67
CA GLY A 15 36.05 -9.09 20.97
C GLY A 15 36.19 -7.96 19.96
N SER A 16 37.37 -7.66 19.42
CA SER A 16 37.47 -6.78 18.26
C SER A 16 37.06 -7.53 16.98
N LYS A 17 35.77 -7.85 16.85
CA LYS A 17 35.19 -8.16 15.53
C LYS A 17 34.87 -6.83 14.89
N SER A 18 35.77 -6.39 14.01
CA SER A 18 35.52 -5.30 13.06
C SER A 18 34.20 -5.54 12.35
N LEU A 19 33.24 -4.63 12.50
CA LEU A 19 32.03 -4.58 11.67
C LEU A 19 32.46 -4.37 10.21
N PRO A 20 31.92 -5.11 9.23
CA PRO A 20 32.14 -4.77 7.83
C PRO A 20 31.49 -3.41 7.56
N VAL A 21 32.33 -2.41 7.26
CA VAL A 21 31.92 -1.12 6.71
C VAL A 21 31.15 -1.41 5.41
N SER A 22 29.84 -1.36 5.49
CA SER A 22 28.98 -1.40 4.31
C SER A 22 28.95 0.01 3.73
N SER A 23 29.66 0.21 2.63
CA SER A 23 29.70 1.49 1.91
C SER A 23 28.28 1.98 1.56
N PRO A 24 27.92 3.25 1.83
CA PRO A 24 26.60 3.77 1.55
C PRO A 24 26.62 4.51 0.21
N VAL A 25 26.37 3.81 -0.89
CA VAL A 25 26.11 4.47 -2.17
C VAL A 25 24.92 3.77 -2.81
N LEU A 26 23.79 4.49 -2.86
CA LEU A 26 22.46 4.16 -3.44
C LEU A 26 21.42 3.51 -2.47
N SER A 27 20.92 4.26 -1.48
CA SER A 27 19.64 3.97 -0.83
C SER A 27 18.83 5.26 -0.75
N ALA A 28 17.85 5.38 -1.65
CA ALA A 28 16.79 6.37 -1.52
C ALA A 28 15.52 5.63 -1.11
N SER A 29 14.97 6.02 0.05
CA SER A 29 13.75 5.56 0.73
C SER A 29 13.73 4.13 1.28
N TRP A 30 13.75 4.05 2.62
CA TRP A 30 13.70 2.88 3.51
C TRP A 30 14.97 2.01 3.54
N GLY A 31 15.72 2.20 4.63
CA GLY A 31 17.10 1.74 4.81
C GLY A 31 17.29 0.23 4.89
N LYS A 32 18.49 -0.19 4.48
CA LYS A 32 19.01 -1.58 4.39
C LYS A 32 18.08 -2.50 3.59
N THR A 33 18.66 -3.43 2.82
CA THR A 33 17.95 -4.62 2.34
C THR A 33 17.67 -5.55 3.53
N ASP A 34 17.08 -5.00 4.58
CA ASP A 34 16.73 -5.69 5.80
C ASP A 34 15.56 -6.60 5.45
N ARG A 35 15.89 -7.88 5.31
CA ARG A 35 15.02 -9.05 5.27
C ARG A 35 13.61 -8.77 4.74
N LEU A 36 13.50 -8.58 3.42
CA LEU A 36 12.22 -8.68 2.73
C LEU A 36 11.62 -10.05 3.03
N ILE A 37 10.39 -10.07 3.53
CA ILE A 37 9.68 -11.30 3.84
C ILE A 37 8.29 -11.29 3.21
N HIS A 38 7.68 -12.46 3.19
CA HIS A 38 6.29 -12.63 2.81
C HIS A 38 5.55 -13.30 3.97
N LEU A 39 4.48 -12.65 4.43
CA LEU A 39 3.60 -13.22 5.45
C LEU A 39 2.69 -14.28 4.81
N TYR A 40 3.04 -15.54 5.01
CA TYR A 40 2.33 -16.68 4.47
C TYR A 40 1.30 -17.20 5.47
N THR A 41 0.11 -17.54 5.00
CA THR A 41 -0.93 -18.15 5.82
C THR A 41 -1.62 -19.27 5.05
N ALA A 42 -1.98 -20.33 5.76
CA ALA A 42 -2.56 -21.53 5.17
C ALA A 42 -3.72 -22.06 6.02
N THR A 43 -4.67 -22.69 5.33
CA THR A 43 -5.62 -23.64 5.91
C THR A 43 -5.42 -24.98 5.22
N GLU A 44 -6.21 -25.99 5.59
CA GLU A 44 -6.19 -27.31 4.95
C GLU A 44 -6.41 -27.26 3.44
N TRP A 45 -7.12 -26.25 2.94
CA TRP A 45 -7.60 -26.19 1.55
C TRP A 45 -6.84 -25.19 0.69
N ASN A 46 -6.37 -24.09 1.27
CA ASN A 46 -5.80 -22.98 0.51
C ASN A 46 -4.68 -22.31 1.28
N SER A 47 -3.74 -21.70 0.56
CA SER A 47 -2.71 -20.88 1.15
C SER A 47 -2.44 -19.62 0.35
N PHE A 48 -2.04 -18.57 1.06
CA PHE A 48 -1.86 -17.24 0.50
C PHE A 48 -0.68 -16.53 1.18
N HIS A 49 -0.07 -15.62 0.45
CA HIS A 49 0.80 -14.59 0.99
C HIS A 49 0.00 -13.29 1.05
N LEU A 50 0.11 -12.56 2.15
CA LEU A 50 -0.51 -11.24 2.29
C LEU A 50 0.05 -10.30 1.20
N GLN A 51 -0.84 -9.66 0.45
CA GLN A 51 -0.50 -8.76 -0.64
C GLN A 51 -1.14 -7.39 -0.39
N ILE A 52 -0.32 -6.34 -0.51
CA ILE A 52 -0.77 -4.94 -0.41
C ILE A 52 -0.67 -4.34 -1.81
N ASN A 53 -1.82 -4.03 -2.40
CA ASN A 53 -1.93 -3.53 -3.77
C ASN A 53 -1.72 -2.02 -3.84
N TYR A 54 -1.45 -1.51 -5.05
CA TYR A 54 -1.19 -0.07 -5.30
C TYR A 54 -2.41 0.82 -5.03
N ASP A 55 -3.61 0.27 -5.11
CA ASP A 55 -4.87 0.95 -4.76
C ASP A 55 -5.15 0.94 -3.24
N GLY A 56 -4.27 0.36 -2.43
CA GLY A 56 -4.44 0.22 -0.98
C GLY A 56 -5.30 -0.99 -0.58
N ARG A 57 -5.76 -1.81 -1.53
CA ARG A 57 -6.47 -3.04 -1.19
C ARG A 57 -5.51 -4.10 -0.66
N VAL A 58 -5.92 -4.80 0.40
CA VAL A 58 -5.16 -5.93 0.96
C VAL A 58 -5.89 -7.24 0.69
N ASP A 59 -5.20 -8.20 0.09
CA ASP A 59 -5.71 -9.52 -0.25
C ASP A 59 -4.62 -10.61 -0.18
N GLY A 60 -4.91 -11.80 -0.70
CA GLY A 60 -4.01 -12.95 -0.65
C GLY A 60 -3.63 -13.45 -2.04
N THR A 61 -2.33 -13.72 -2.25
CA THR A 61 -1.80 -14.32 -3.48
C THR A 61 -1.22 -15.72 -3.23
N PRO A 62 -1.47 -16.72 -4.10
CA PRO A 62 -0.94 -18.07 -3.90
C PRO A 62 0.58 -18.17 -4.06
N ARG A 63 1.25 -17.15 -4.62
CA ARG A 63 2.70 -17.12 -4.85
C ARG A 63 3.29 -15.79 -4.40
N GLN A 64 4.59 -15.77 -4.11
CA GLN A 64 5.30 -14.52 -3.84
C GLN A 64 5.22 -13.59 -5.07
N THR A 65 4.82 -12.33 -4.83
CA THR A 65 4.79 -11.25 -5.81
C THR A 65 5.54 -10.06 -5.23
N VAL A 66 5.90 -9.08 -6.07
CA VAL A 66 6.51 -7.84 -5.58
C VAL A 66 5.59 -7.08 -4.62
N TYR A 67 4.28 -7.26 -4.76
CA TYR A 67 3.24 -6.65 -3.91
C TYR A 67 3.01 -7.39 -2.59
N SER A 68 3.45 -8.65 -2.46
CA SER A 68 3.38 -9.41 -1.21
C SER A 68 4.66 -9.36 -0.39
N ALA A 69 5.71 -8.69 -0.89
CA ALA A 69 6.90 -8.44 -0.10
C ALA A 69 6.65 -7.30 0.88
N VAL A 70 6.89 -7.58 2.15
CA VAL A 70 6.75 -6.62 3.23
C VAL A 70 8.05 -6.51 4.02
N THR A 71 8.20 -5.38 4.69
CA THR A 71 9.14 -5.21 5.79
C THR A 71 8.36 -5.17 7.09
N ILE A 72 8.92 -5.76 8.14
CA ILE A 72 8.38 -5.69 9.49
C ILE A 72 9.42 -4.98 10.35
N LYS A 73 9.03 -3.85 10.92
CA LYS A 73 9.87 -3.06 11.81
C LYS A 73 9.30 -3.13 13.21
N SER A 74 10.15 -3.36 14.20
CA SER A 74 9.76 -3.26 15.61
C SER A 74 9.61 -1.78 15.97
N GLU A 75 8.45 -1.42 16.50
CA GLU A 75 8.17 -0.08 17.05
C GLU A 75 8.59 -0.05 18.52
N GLU A 76 8.12 -1.04 19.29
CA GLU A 76 8.52 -1.32 20.66
C GLU A 76 8.46 -2.84 20.92
N ALA A 77 8.75 -3.29 22.15
CA ALA A 77 8.82 -4.70 22.47
C ALA A 77 7.48 -5.42 22.23
N GLY A 78 7.42 -6.26 21.21
CA GLY A 78 6.20 -6.99 20.82
C GLY A 78 5.23 -6.20 19.94
N TYR A 79 5.58 -4.99 19.50
CA TYR A 79 4.76 -4.18 18.59
C TYR A 79 5.52 -3.91 17.31
N VAL A 80 4.81 -4.01 16.19
CA VAL A 80 5.38 -3.98 14.86
C VAL A 80 4.59 -3.11 13.90
N VAL A 81 5.31 -2.58 12.93
CA VAL A 81 4.78 -1.88 11.76
C VAL A 81 5.10 -2.75 10.54
N ILE A 82 4.07 -3.05 9.75
CA ILE A 82 4.20 -3.87 8.54
C ILE A 82 4.01 -2.94 7.34
N ALA A 83 4.97 -2.93 6.41
CA ALA A 83 4.94 -2.04 5.25
C ALA A 83 5.23 -2.79 3.94
N GLY A 84 4.38 -2.56 2.94
CA GLY A 84 4.52 -3.07 1.57
C GLY A 84 5.66 -2.40 0.83
N VAL A 85 6.61 -3.19 0.37
CA VAL A 85 7.87 -2.69 -0.19
C VAL A 85 7.67 -2.05 -1.55
N LYS A 86 6.90 -2.71 -2.43
CA LYS A 86 6.62 -2.21 -3.77
C LYS A 86 5.69 -0.99 -3.77
N THR A 87 4.73 -0.97 -2.85
CA THR A 87 3.67 0.04 -2.85
C THR A 87 3.98 1.24 -1.99
N GLY A 88 4.87 1.14 -1.00
CA GLY A 88 5.05 2.22 -0.04
C GLY A 88 3.89 2.36 0.94
N HIS A 89 3.00 1.38 1.03
CA HIS A 89 1.85 1.38 1.92
C HIS A 89 2.18 0.73 3.26
N TYR A 90 1.80 1.37 4.36
CA TYR A 90 1.66 0.74 5.67
C TYR A 90 0.41 -0.14 5.66
N LEU A 91 0.51 -1.34 6.23
CA LEU A 91 -0.65 -2.14 6.56
C LEU A 91 -1.33 -1.52 7.78
N CYS A 92 -2.62 -1.24 7.66
CA CYS A 92 -3.41 -0.63 8.72
C CYS A 92 -4.74 -1.39 8.89
N MET A 93 -5.39 -1.20 10.03
CA MET A 93 -6.64 -1.83 10.40
C MET A 93 -7.63 -0.78 10.92
N ASP A 94 -8.87 -0.85 10.48
CA ASP A 94 -9.94 0.01 10.99
C ASP A 94 -10.60 -0.56 12.26
N LYS A 95 -11.48 0.25 12.86
CA LYS A 95 -12.25 -0.13 14.06
C LYS A 95 -13.19 -1.34 13.90
N TYR A 96 -13.37 -1.83 12.67
CA TYR A 96 -14.18 -3.00 12.34
C TYR A 96 -13.31 -4.23 12.01
N GLY A 97 -11.98 -4.12 12.12
CA GLY A 97 -11.03 -5.18 11.80
C GLY A 97 -10.76 -5.35 10.30
N ASN A 98 -11.18 -4.42 9.46
CA ASN A 98 -10.83 -4.44 8.03
C ASN A 98 -9.41 -3.93 7.85
N ILE A 99 -8.65 -4.65 7.03
CA ILE A 99 -7.25 -4.33 6.75
C ILE A 99 -7.13 -3.63 5.41
N PHE A 100 -6.28 -2.62 5.34
CA PHE A 100 -6.05 -1.80 4.16
C PHE A 100 -4.61 -1.27 4.14
N GLY A 101 -4.15 -0.85 2.96
CA GLY A 101 -2.89 -0.16 2.77
C GLY A 101 -3.09 1.36 2.82
N SER A 102 -2.22 2.07 3.52
CA SER A 102 -2.22 3.53 3.60
C SER A 102 -0.82 4.09 3.39
N HIS A 103 -0.67 5.17 2.62
CA HIS A 103 0.58 5.93 2.57
C HIS A 103 0.82 6.76 3.84
N TYR A 104 -0.25 7.10 4.56
CA TYR A 104 -0.17 7.88 5.78
C TYR A 104 -0.15 6.95 6.99
N PHE A 105 0.90 7.08 7.79
CA PHE A 105 1.06 6.33 9.03
C PHE A 105 0.14 6.89 10.12
N SER A 106 -0.49 5.99 10.86
CA SER A 106 -1.33 6.28 12.02
C SER A 106 -1.00 5.27 13.11
N GLN A 107 -0.59 5.76 14.28
CA GLN A 107 -0.19 4.88 15.40
C GLN A 107 -1.32 3.93 15.80
N ASP A 108 -2.54 4.44 15.87
CA ASP A 108 -3.72 3.70 16.33
C ASP A 108 -4.15 2.58 15.37
N ASN A 109 -3.90 2.77 14.07
CA ASN A 109 -4.40 1.87 13.03
C ASN A 109 -3.32 1.00 12.37
N CYS A 110 -2.06 1.45 12.32
CA CYS A 110 -0.99 0.82 11.54
C CYS A 110 0.07 0.09 12.38
N VAL A 111 -0.11 0.07 13.70
CA VAL A 111 0.70 -0.71 14.64
C VAL A 111 -0.06 -1.98 15.04
N PHE A 112 0.65 -3.10 15.06
CA PHE A 112 0.11 -4.39 15.49
C PHE A 112 0.94 -4.94 16.63
N LYS A 113 0.28 -5.55 17.62
CA LYS A 113 0.96 -6.40 18.58
C LYS A 113 1.23 -7.76 17.93
N HIS A 114 2.47 -8.24 18.04
CA HIS A 114 2.97 -9.50 17.51
C HIS A 114 3.16 -10.50 18.64
N GLU A 115 2.62 -11.70 18.47
CA GLU A 115 2.85 -12.83 19.36
C GLU A 115 3.15 -14.08 18.55
N THR A 116 4.15 -14.85 18.99
CA THR A 116 4.45 -16.17 18.43
C THR A 116 3.73 -17.23 19.27
N LEU A 117 2.87 -18.01 18.63
CA LEU A 117 2.11 -19.09 19.24
C LEU A 117 3.00 -20.31 19.52
N GLU A 118 2.48 -21.24 20.33
CA GLU A 118 3.16 -22.52 20.64
C GLU A 118 3.48 -23.35 19.40
N ASN A 119 2.63 -23.25 18.36
CA ASN A 119 2.82 -23.91 17.08
C ASN A 119 3.83 -23.19 16.15
N LYS A 120 4.59 -22.22 16.66
CA LYS A 120 5.60 -21.42 15.95
C LYS A 120 5.07 -20.57 14.80
N HIS A 121 3.76 -20.33 14.76
CA HIS A 121 3.16 -19.33 13.87
C HIS A 121 3.03 -18.00 14.61
N ASP A 122 3.06 -16.92 13.84
CA ASP A 122 2.89 -15.57 14.34
C ASP A 122 1.44 -15.13 14.18
N VAL A 123 0.92 -14.44 15.19
CA VAL A 123 -0.33 -13.69 15.10
C VAL A 123 -0.05 -12.20 15.27
N TYR A 124 -0.86 -11.40 14.61
CA TYR A 124 -0.80 -9.94 14.68
C TYR A 124 -2.21 -9.43 15.00
N TYR A 125 -2.34 -8.51 15.95
CA TYR A 125 -3.63 -7.91 16.26
C TYR A 125 -3.49 -6.42 16.56
N SER A 126 -4.55 -5.66 16.28
CA SER A 126 -4.58 -4.23 16.61
C SER A 126 -4.68 -4.06 18.13
N PRO A 127 -3.76 -3.35 18.79
CA PRO A 127 -3.87 -3.06 20.22
C PRO A 127 -5.04 -2.12 20.52
N GLU A 128 -5.35 -1.21 19.60
CA GLU A 128 -6.46 -0.25 19.72
C GLU A 128 -7.82 -0.95 19.55
N HIS A 129 -7.98 -1.75 18.49
CA HIS A 129 -9.29 -2.31 18.12
C HIS A 129 -9.50 -3.75 18.60
N GLY A 130 -8.44 -4.46 18.99
CA GLY A 130 -8.44 -5.83 19.49
C GLY A 130 -8.65 -6.92 18.43
N PHE A 131 -8.81 -6.56 17.15
CA PHE A 131 -9.04 -7.52 16.06
C PHE A 131 -7.74 -8.15 15.55
N LEU A 132 -7.82 -9.43 15.20
CA LEU A 132 -6.73 -10.16 14.54
C LEU A 132 -6.58 -9.72 13.09
N LEU A 133 -5.32 -9.62 12.66
CA LEU A 133 -4.97 -9.57 11.25
C LEU A 133 -5.42 -10.88 10.60
N SER A 134 -6.36 -10.79 9.66
CA SER A 134 -6.81 -11.93 8.86
C SER A 134 -7.13 -11.47 7.44
N LEU A 135 -6.80 -12.28 6.45
CA LEU A 135 -7.08 -11.97 5.05
C LEU A 135 -8.55 -12.18 4.67
N LYS A 136 -9.31 -12.98 5.43
CA LYS A 136 -10.71 -13.29 5.13
C LYS A 136 -11.64 -12.86 6.25
N LYS A 137 -12.94 -13.10 6.05
CA LYS A 137 -13.97 -12.98 7.08
C LYS A 137 -14.21 -14.36 7.72
N PRO A 138 -14.75 -14.44 8.94
CA PRO A 138 -15.10 -13.32 9.83
C PRO A 138 -13.87 -12.64 10.45
N LYS A 139 -14.02 -11.37 10.88
CA LYS A 139 -13.01 -10.66 11.67
C LYS A 139 -13.27 -10.96 13.14
N LEU A 140 -12.31 -11.59 13.83
CA LEU A 140 -12.43 -11.94 15.24
C LEU A 140 -11.41 -11.17 16.07
N ARG A 141 -11.74 -10.96 17.33
CA ARG A 141 -10.82 -10.38 18.31
C ARG A 141 -9.84 -11.44 18.80
N PHE A 142 -8.63 -11.02 19.14
CA PHE A 142 -7.65 -11.91 19.73
C PHE A 142 -8.10 -12.32 21.13
N GLN A 143 -8.09 -13.63 21.39
CA GLN A 143 -8.33 -14.22 22.70
C GLN A 143 -7.37 -15.41 22.84
N PRO A 144 -6.51 -15.45 23.88
CA PRO A 144 -5.50 -16.50 24.03
C PRO A 144 -6.08 -17.93 24.06
N ASP A 145 -7.26 -18.09 24.66
CA ASP A 145 -7.86 -19.40 24.92
C ASP A 145 -8.89 -19.85 23.86
N MET A 146 -9.04 -19.10 22.76
CA MET A 146 -10.03 -19.39 21.71
C MET A 146 -9.37 -19.85 20.41
N ALA A 147 -10.07 -20.72 19.67
CA ALA A 147 -9.71 -21.08 18.31
C ALA A 147 -9.58 -19.82 17.42
N LEU A 148 -8.45 -19.70 16.74
CA LEU A 148 -8.16 -18.57 15.86
C LEU A 148 -8.93 -18.69 14.53
N PRO A 149 -9.38 -17.56 13.94
CA PRO A 149 -10.03 -17.58 12.64
C PRO A 149 -9.07 -18.09 11.54
N PRO A 150 -9.59 -18.67 10.46
CA PRO A 150 -8.76 -19.07 9.33
C PRO A 150 -8.02 -17.85 8.76
N TYR A 151 -6.83 -18.09 8.21
CA TYR A 151 -5.97 -17.07 7.60
C TYR A 151 -5.52 -15.93 8.54
N SER A 152 -5.42 -16.19 9.86
CA SER A 152 -4.92 -15.24 10.88
C SER A 152 -3.59 -15.63 11.51
N GLN A 153 -3.15 -16.87 11.29
CA GLN A 153 -1.83 -17.35 11.68
C GLN A 153 -0.90 -17.22 10.49
N PHE A 154 0.27 -16.61 10.71
CA PHE A 154 1.23 -16.32 9.67
C PHE A 154 2.57 -17.00 9.92
N LEU A 155 3.25 -17.30 8.83
CA LEU A 155 4.64 -17.73 8.81
C LEU A 155 5.44 -16.72 7.99
N SER A 156 6.50 -16.19 8.59
CA SER A 156 7.41 -15.26 7.94
C SER A 156 8.33 -15.99 6.96
N MET A 157 8.02 -15.96 5.66
CA MET A 157 8.83 -16.59 4.62
C MET A 157 9.88 -15.65 4.06
N GLU A 158 11.06 -16.17 3.73
CA GLU A 158 12.10 -15.43 3.02
C GLU A 158 11.67 -15.00 1.61
N ASN A 159 12.13 -13.83 1.18
CA ASN A 159 11.93 -13.36 -0.19
C ASN A 159 12.81 -14.13 -1.19
N LYS A 160 12.16 -14.71 -2.20
CA LYS A 160 12.82 -15.39 -3.32
C LYS A 160 12.81 -14.57 -4.61
N ILE A 161 12.24 -13.37 -4.59
CA ILE A 161 12.15 -12.48 -5.76
C ILE A 161 13.41 -11.62 -5.84
N PRO A 162 14.12 -11.59 -7.00
CA PRO A 162 15.27 -10.71 -7.19
C PRO A 162 14.91 -9.24 -6.99
N ILE A 163 15.78 -8.48 -6.30
CA ILE A 163 15.56 -7.06 -5.97
C ILE A 163 15.27 -6.20 -7.20
N ILE A 164 15.87 -6.52 -8.36
CA ILE A 164 15.64 -5.82 -9.63
C ILE A 164 14.17 -5.74 -10.05
N ARG A 165 13.35 -6.74 -9.65
CA ARG A 165 11.92 -6.81 -10.00
C ARG A 165 11.07 -5.78 -9.26
N PHE A 166 11.56 -5.25 -8.15
CA PHE A 166 10.85 -4.27 -7.33
C PHE A 166 10.90 -2.87 -7.96
N ASN A 167 11.97 -2.54 -8.68
CA ASN A 167 12.16 -1.23 -9.29
C ASN A 167 11.72 -1.18 -10.76
N THR A 168 11.58 -2.33 -11.42
CA THR A 168 11.09 -2.37 -12.80
C THR A 168 9.64 -1.86 -12.88
N PRO A 169 9.35 -0.89 -13.78
CA PRO A 169 7.98 -0.52 -14.12
C PRO A 169 7.23 -1.74 -14.65
N GLU A 170 5.93 -1.82 -14.38
CA GLU A 170 5.11 -2.85 -15.02
C GLU A 170 5.11 -2.65 -16.54
N PRO A 171 5.26 -3.73 -17.34
CA PRO A 171 5.23 -3.62 -18.79
C PRO A 171 3.83 -3.17 -19.22
N VAL A 172 3.72 -1.90 -19.60
CA VAL A 172 2.50 -1.34 -20.20
C VAL A 172 2.33 -1.98 -21.56
N ARG A 173 1.35 -2.89 -21.68
CA ARG A 173 0.94 -3.43 -22.97
C ARG A 173 0.19 -2.34 -23.73
N HIS A 174 0.93 -1.53 -24.47
CA HIS A 174 0.34 -0.78 -25.57
C HIS A 174 -0.05 -1.80 -26.63
N THR A 175 -1.34 -2.12 -26.74
CA THR A 175 -1.88 -2.64 -27.99
C THR A 175 -1.56 -1.61 -29.05
N ARG A 176 -0.60 -1.90 -29.93
CA ARG A 176 -0.42 -1.11 -31.16
C ARG A 176 -1.79 -1.05 -31.82
N SER A 177 -2.28 0.17 -32.08
CA SER A 177 -3.46 0.36 -32.92
C SER A 177 -3.20 -0.39 -34.23
N VAL A 178 -4.17 -1.20 -34.65
CA VAL A 178 -4.11 -2.01 -35.87
C VAL A 178 -4.06 -1.11 -37.12
N ASP A 179 -4.21 0.21 -36.96
CA ASP A 179 -4.20 1.19 -38.05
C ASP A 179 -2.78 1.58 -38.55
N ASP A 180 -1.70 1.09 -37.93
CA ASP A 180 -0.31 1.51 -38.21
C ASP A 180 0.47 0.53 -39.12
N PHE A 181 -0.20 -0.13 -40.08
CA PHE A 181 0.46 -1.03 -41.05
C PHE A 181 1.26 -0.28 -42.13
N SER A 182 1.01 1.01 -42.29
CA SER A 182 1.71 1.85 -43.28
C SER A 182 3.16 2.12 -42.89
N ASP A 183 3.51 1.97 -41.61
CA ASP A 183 4.86 2.18 -41.11
C ASP A 183 5.20 1.20 -39.96
N PRO A 184 5.42 -0.09 -40.29
CA PRO A 184 5.69 -1.13 -39.30
C PRO A 184 6.96 -0.86 -38.46
N ASN A 185 7.86 -0.01 -38.98
CA ASN A 185 9.15 0.32 -38.36
C ASN A 185 9.16 1.72 -37.69
N ARG A 186 8.05 2.47 -37.72
CA ARG A 186 7.96 3.85 -37.20
C ARG A 186 9.07 4.77 -37.73
N ILE A 187 9.40 4.65 -39.01
CA ILE A 187 10.40 5.50 -39.68
C ILE A 187 9.83 6.91 -39.88
N ILE A 188 8.52 7.02 -40.09
CA ILE A 188 7.75 8.25 -40.24
C ILE A 188 7.21 8.64 -38.85
N THR A 189 8.11 9.01 -37.94
CA THR A 189 7.67 9.80 -36.79
C THR A 189 7.55 11.25 -37.24
N PRO A 190 6.34 11.86 -37.27
CA PRO A 190 6.26 13.28 -37.51
C PRO A 190 7.03 13.97 -36.40
N ARG A 191 8.13 14.61 -36.78
CA ARG A 191 8.84 15.55 -35.91
C ARG A 191 7.80 16.57 -35.47
N LYS A 192 7.51 16.65 -34.16
CA LYS A 192 6.73 17.76 -33.61
C LYS A 192 7.54 19.04 -33.80
N THR A 193 7.45 19.62 -34.99
CA THR A 193 7.92 20.95 -35.35
C THR A 193 6.69 21.76 -35.66
N GLY A 194 6.39 22.72 -34.79
CA GLY A 194 5.30 23.66 -35.01
C GLY A 194 4.63 24.03 -33.69
N TRP A 195 5.04 25.17 -33.13
CA TRP A 195 4.15 25.93 -32.25
C TRP A 195 3.04 26.47 -33.16
N ASP A 196 1.90 25.79 -33.19
CA ASP A 196 0.75 26.24 -33.95
C ASP A 196 0.08 27.39 -33.19
N TYR A 197 0.47 28.63 -33.53
CA TYR A 197 -0.22 29.85 -33.12
C TYR A 197 -1.55 29.98 -33.88
N ALA A 198 -2.51 29.12 -33.56
CA ALA A 198 -3.89 29.25 -34.00
C ALA A 198 -4.85 28.55 -33.02
N ALA A 199 -4.96 29.08 -31.81
CA ALA A 199 -6.09 28.82 -30.93
C ALA A 199 -6.39 30.09 -30.10
N PRO A 200 -7.66 30.52 -29.97
CA PRO A 200 -8.02 31.68 -29.17
C PRO A 200 -7.79 31.39 -27.67
N ASN A 201 -7.16 32.35 -26.98
CA ASN A 201 -6.92 32.43 -25.53
C ASN A 201 -7.61 31.38 -24.65
N HIS A 202 -6.90 30.32 -24.27
CA HIS A 202 -7.26 29.48 -23.13
C HIS A 202 -6.39 29.85 -21.92
N ASN A 203 -7.08 30.15 -20.82
CA ASN A 203 -6.51 30.53 -19.53
C ASN A 203 -5.81 29.32 -18.87
N PRO A 204 -4.59 29.42 -18.29
CA PRO A 204 -3.79 28.27 -17.88
C PRO A 204 -4.16 27.66 -16.50
N PHE A 205 -5.43 27.70 -16.09
CA PHE A 205 -5.88 27.30 -14.74
C PHE A 205 -7.03 26.26 -14.73
N GLN A 206 -7.08 25.33 -15.68
CA GLN A 206 -8.19 24.37 -15.77
C GLN A 206 -7.80 22.89 -15.80
N ASP A 207 -6.62 22.53 -15.30
CA ASP A 207 -6.28 21.13 -14.99
C ASP A 207 -6.67 20.78 -13.54
N VAL A 208 -7.97 20.89 -13.23
CA VAL A 208 -8.57 20.24 -12.06
C VAL A 208 -9.45 19.11 -12.58
N TRP A 209 -8.89 17.90 -12.64
CA TRP A 209 -9.64 16.70 -12.99
C TRP A 209 -10.65 16.37 -11.88
N LEU A 210 -11.90 16.76 -12.07
CA LEU A 210 -13.05 16.20 -11.35
C LEU A 210 -13.56 14.96 -12.10
N PRO A 211 -13.80 13.82 -11.42
CA PRO A 211 -14.29 12.60 -12.06
C PRO A 211 -15.72 12.78 -12.58
N HIS A 212 -15.90 12.81 -13.90
CA HIS A 212 -17.23 12.78 -14.50
C HIS A 212 -17.75 11.32 -14.63
N PRO A 213 -19.01 11.06 -14.29
CA PRO A 213 -19.60 9.72 -14.30
C PRO A 213 -19.89 9.24 -15.73
N LYS A 214 -19.48 8.01 -16.04
CA LYS A 214 -19.81 7.33 -17.29
C LYS A 214 -21.23 6.75 -17.21
N GLY A 215 -22.21 7.52 -17.69
CA GLY A 215 -23.58 7.06 -17.96
C GLY A 215 -24.32 8.10 -18.82
N PRO A 216 -25.28 7.70 -19.67
CA PRO A 216 -26.00 8.64 -20.53
C PRO A 216 -26.89 9.57 -19.69
N VAL A 217 -26.65 10.88 -19.81
CA VAL A 217 -27.47 11.93 -19.19
C VAL A 217 -28.81 12.01 -19.93
N ARG A 218 -29.91 11.85 -19.21
CA ARG A 218 -31.26 12.15 -19.73
C ARG A 218 -31.50 13.65 -19.61
N ILE A 219 -31.57 14.35 -20.74
CA ILE A 219 -31.89 15.78 -20.78
C ILE A 219 -33.41 15.92 -20.70
N ASN A 220 -33.91 16.63 -19.69
CA ASN A 220 -35.32 16.94 -19.51
C ASN A 220 -35.66 18.21 -20.30
N HIS A 221 -36.75 18.20 -21.08
CA HIS A 221 -37.08 19.27 -22.04
C HIS A 221 -37.49 20.62 -21.40
N ASN A 222 -37.44 20.74 -20.07
CA ASN A 222 -37.87 21.93 -19.34
C ASN A 222 -36.70 22.80 -18.84
N ASP A 223 -35.45 22.39 -19.09
CA ASP A 223 -34.25 23.12 -18.64
C ASP A 223 -33.60 23.97 -19.76
N MET A 224 -34.33 24.21 -20.85
CA MET A 224 -33.85 25.02 -21.96
C MET A 224 -34.08 26.50 -21.66
N VAL A 225 -33.02 27.22 -21.29
CA VAL A 225 -33.03 28.67 -21.08
C VAL A 225 -33.11 29.35 -22.45
N ASP A 226 -34.14 30.18 -22.64
CA ASP A 226 -34.36 30.95 -23.86
C ASP A 226 -33.29 32.06 -24.00
N PRO A 227 -32.56 32.13 -25.12
CA PRO A 227 -31.50 33.11 -25.32
C PRO A 227 -31.97 34.56 -25.59
N ASP A 228 -33.27 34.83 -25.78
CA ASP A 228 -33.78 36.15 -26.17
C ASP A 228 -34.38 37.01 -25.01
N ASP A 229 -34.27 36.60 -23.73
CA ASP A 229 -34.77 37.35 -22.57
C ASP A 229 -33.67 37.69 -21.54
N PRO A 230 -33.12 38.94 -21.53
CA PRO A 230 -31.98 39.28 -20.70
C PRO A 230 -32.32 39.69 -19.24
N ASP A 231 -33.58 39.77 -18.81
CA ASP A 231 -33.96 40.35 -17.50
C ASP A 231 -34.54 39.35 -16.45
N GLY A 232 -34.20 38.06 -16.57
CA GLY A 232 -34.70 37.01 -15.67
C GLY A 232 -33.96 36.79 -14.34
N ILE A 233 -32.95 37.59 -13.96
CA ILE A 233 -32.17 37.37 -12.73
C ILE A 233 -32.63 38.27 -11.60
N VAL A 234 -33.70 37.91 -10.90
CA VAL A 234 -33.79 38.09 -9.43
C VAL A 234 -34.82 37.11 -8.89
N LYS A 235 -34.43 36.17 -8.01
CA LYS A 235 -35.00 35.97 -6.65
C LYS A 235 -34.23 34.90 -5.87
N PHE A 236 -33.34 35.38 -5.01
CA PHE A 236 -32.89 34.67 -3.81
C PHE A 236 -34.08 34.32 -2.92
N LYS A 237 -34.14 33.06 -2.47
CA LYS A 237 -34.73 32.56 -1.20
C LYS A 237 -34.20 31.12 -1.07
N GLY A 238 -33.28 30.77 -0.18
CA GLY A 238 -33.21 31.16 1.22
C GLY A 238 -34.26 30.38 2.00
N GLN A 239 -34.00 29.10 2.30
CA GLN A 239 -34.60 28.42 3.47
C GLN A 239 -33.86 27.13 3.83
N ARG A 240 -33.19 27.19 4.98
CA ARG A 240 -32.78 26.05 5.81
C ARG A 240 -34.03 25.31 6.27
N HIS A 241 -34.04 23.98 6.21
CA HIS A 241 -34.89 23.18 7.07
C HIS A 241 -34.15 21.94 7.58
N PHE A 242 -33.84 22.00 8.87
CA PHE A 242 -33.62 20.86 9.76
C PHE A 242 -34.82 19.91 9.69
N LYS A 243 -34.58 18.60 9.63
CA LYS A 243 -35.53 17.60 10.09
C LYS A 243 -34.86 16.69 11.11
N ARG A 244 -35.56 16.55 12.23
CA ARG A 244 -35.36 15.59 13.32
C ARG A 244 -35.47 14.16 12.82
#